data_AF-A0A099WPA9-F1
#
_entry.id   AF-A0A099WPA9-F1
#
_cell.length_a   1.000
_cell.length_b   1.000
_cell.length_c   1.000
_cell.angle_alpha   90.00
_cell.angle_beta   90.00
_cell.angle_gamma   90.00
#
_symmetry.space_group_name_H-M   'P 1'
#
loop_
_entity.id
_entity.type
_entity.pdbx_description
1 polymer ?
#
loop_
_entity_poly.entity_id
_entity_poly.type
_entity_poly.pdbx_seq_one_letter_code
_entity_poly.pdbx_strand_id
1 'polypeptide(L)'
;MYDLQEETWLDTFVSFLSLDSDVMGVVGFLCTLTVVAFVCLVLCAICETIAEERRHRWIGKIVEQEFNCRPEEYTILEPTNPDWKGVYDIIAFASGAYYAIRFSESRKILMKKQLDSWKDV
;
A
#
# COMPACT_ATOMS: atom_id res chain seq x y z
N MET A 1 41.60 -22.66 -12.40
CA MET A 1 40.47 -23.61 -12.45
C MET A 1 39.17 -22.80 -12.35
N TYR A 2 38.96 -21.90 -13.32
CA TYR A 2 37.79 -21.01 -13.42
C TYR A 2 37.10 -21.13 -14.80
N ASP A 3 37.58 -22.01 -15.69
CA ASP A 3 37.12 -22.07 -17.08
C ASP A 3 35.87 -22.94 -17.30
N LEU A 4 35.52 -23.84 -16.36
CA LEU A 4 34.44 -24.83 -16.58
C LEU A 4 33.01 -24.27 -16.40
N GLN A 5 32.86 -23.13 -15.75
CA GLN A 5 31.54 -22.55 -15.42
C GLN A 5 31.07 -21.52 -16.48
N GLU A 6 31.99 -20.91 -17.24
CA GLU A 6 31.63 -20.02 -18.35
C GLU A 6 31.17 -20.80 -19.59
N GLU A 7 31.79 -21.95 -19.87
CA GLU A 7 31.40 -22.82 -21.00
C GLU A 7 29.96 -23.32 -20.88
N THR A 8 29.53 -23.70 -19.66
CA THR A 8 28.18 -24.23 -19.42
C THR A 8 27.09 -23.18 -19.61
N TRP A 9 27.34 -21.92 -19.24
CA TRP A 9 26.37 -20.84 -19.44
C TRP A 9 26.28 -20.43 -20.91
N LEU A 10 27.43 -20.34 -21.61
CA LEU A 10 27.48 -20.04 -23.04
C LEU A 10 26.80 -21.14 -23.86
N ASP A 11 27.05 -22.41 -23.58
CA ASP A 11 26.39 -23.53 -24.28
C ASP A 11 24.88 -23.57 -24.03
N THR A 12 24.45 -23.19 -22.82
CA THR A 12 23.02 -23.06 -22.50
C THR A 12 22.40 -21.88 -23.25
N PHE A 13 23.11 -20.75 -23.36
CA PHE A 13 22.64 -19.58 -24.08
C PHE A 13 22.58 -19.80 -25.60
N VAL A 14 23.59 -20.48 -26.16
CA VAL A 14 23.67 -20.83 -27.58
C VAL A 14 22.63 -21.88 -27.95
N SER A 15 22.39 -22.88 -27.10
CA SER A 15 21.31 -23.85 -27.31
C SER A 15 19.92 -23.20 -27.22
N PHE A 16 19.72 -22.23 -26.34
CA PHE A 16 18.51 -21.38 -26.34
C PHE A 16 18.35 -20.59 -27.64
N LEU A 17 19.41 -19.98 -28.16
CA LEU A 17 19.38 -19.25 -29.43
C LEU A 17 19.16 -20.14 -30.66
N SER A 18 19.40 -21.45 -30.53
CA SER A 18 19.18 -22.45 -31.59
C SER A 18 17.75 -23.01 -31.65
N LEU A 19 16.88 -22.63 -30.71
CA LEU A 19 15.45 -22.95 -30.75
C LEU A 19 14.77 -22.26 -31.94
N ASP A 20 13.75 -22.93 -32.49
CA ASP A 20 12.91 -22.39 -33.56
C ASP A 20 12.47 -20.95 -33.25
N SER A 21 12.48 -20.08 -34.27
CA SER A 21 12.16 -18.65 -34.13
C SER A 21 10.83 -18.41 -33.42
N ASP A 22 9.89 -19.34 -33.58
CA ASP A 22 8.57 -19.30 -32.97
C ASP A 22 8.63 -19.52 -31.45
N VAL A 23 9.50 -20.42 -30.98
CA VAL A 23 9.69 -20.70 -29.55
C VAL A 23 10.38 -19.51 -28.87
N MET A 24 11.40 -18.94 -29.52
CA MET A 24 12.08 -17.75 -29.01
C MET A 24 11.14 -16.53 -28.97
N GLY A 25 10.24 -16.40 -29.95
CA GLY A 25 9.18 -15.38 -29.93
C GLY A 25 8.22 -15.54 -28.76
N VAL A 26 7.75 -16.76 -28.48
CA VAL A 26 6.86 -17.05 -27.34
C VAL A 26 7.55 -16.81 -26.01
N VAL A 27 8.79 -17.26 -25.83
CA VAL A 27 9.56 -17.02 -24.60
C VAL A 27 9.79 -15.52 -24.39
N GLY A 28 10.17 -14.78 -25.44
CA GLY A 28 10.32 -13.33 -25.38
C GLY A 28 9.01 -12.60 -25.02
N PHE A 29 7.88 -13.06 -25.55
CA PHE A 29 6.56 -12.52 -25.23
C PHE A 29 6.17 -12.77 -23.77
N LEU A 30 6.43 -13.97 -23.23
CA LEU A 30 6.18 -14.26 -21.81
C LEU A 30 7.11 -13.45 -20.88
N CYS A 31 8.38 -13.27 -21.26
CA CYS A 31 9.31 -12.41 -20.52
C CYS A 31 8.84 -10.94 -20.51
N THR A 32 8.36 -10.42 -21.63
CA THR A 32 7.84 -9.05 -21.67
C THR A 32 6.55 -8.90 -20.85
N LEU A 33 5.62 -9.86 -20.91
CA LEU A 33 4.41 -9.85 -20.07
C LEU A 33 4.72 -9.90 -18.57
N THR A 34 5.68 -10.73 -18.15
CA THR A 34 6.08 -10.81 -16.74
C THR A 34 6.73 -9.52 -16.26
N VAL A 35 7.57 -8.88 -17.08
CA VAL A 35 8.15 -7.57 -16.76
C VAL A 35 7.05 -6.50 -16.66
N VAL A 36 6.10 -6.46 -17.60
CA VAL A 36 4.97 -5.52 -17.56
C VAL A 36 4.13 -5.74 -16.30
N ALA A 37 3.78 -6.98 -15.99
CA ALA A 37 3.03 -7.32 -14.79
C ALA A 37 3.76 -6.89 -13.51
N PHE A 38 5.07 -7.11 -13.43
CA PHE A 38 5.88 -6.68 -12.31
C PHE A 38 5.91 -5.16 -12.16
N VAL A 39 6.10 -4.42 -13.26
CA VAL A 39 6.04 -2.95 -13.26
C VAL A 39 4.67 -2.46 -12.79
N CYS A 40 3.59 -3.07 -13.26
CA CYS A 40 2.24 -2.76 -12.79
C CYS A 40 2.07 -2.98 -11.29
N LEU A 41 2.56 -4.10 -10.74
CA LEU A 41 2.49 -4.38 -9.31
C LEU A 41 3.27 -3.33 -8.48
N VAL A 42 4.47 -2.96 -8.92
CA VAL A 42 5.28 -1.93 -8.26
C VAL A 42 4.56 -0.58 -8.29
N LEU A 43 3.98 -0.21 -9.43
CA LEU A 43 3.21 1.04 -9.56
C LEU A 43 1.96 1.03 -8.68
N CYS A 44 1.24 -0.08 -8.58
CA CYS A 44 0.10 -0.22 -7.66
C CYS A 44 0.50 -0.01 -6.21
N ALA A 45 1.57 -0.67 -5.75
CA ALA A 45 2.07 -0.53 -4.38
C ALA A 45 2.51 0.91 -4.07
N ILE A 46 3.15 1.60 -5.02
CA ILE A 46 3.54 3.01 -4.88
C ILE A 46 2.29 3.92 -4.81
N CYS A 47 1.29 3.66 -5.64
CA CYS A 47 0.05 4.43 -5.63
C CYS A 47 -0.70 4.29 -4.31
N GLU A 48 -0.78 3.07 -3.76
CA GLU A 48 -1.40 2.80 -2.46
C GLU A 48 -0.69 3.54 -1.33
N THR A 49 0.65 3.42 -1.24
CA THR A 49 1.44 4.12 -0.21
C THR A 49 1.32 5.65 -0.32
N ILE A 50 1.35 6.22 -1.53
CA ILE A 50 1.14 7.67 -1.71
C ILE A 50 -0.28 8.08 -1.31
N ALA A 51 -1.28 7.27 -1.61
CA ALA A 51 -2.66 7.53 -1.23
C ALA A 51 -2.82 7.52 0.29
N GLU A 52 -2.23 6.54 0.97
CA GLU A 52 -2.21 6.44 2.44
C GLU A 52 -1.48 7.61 3.09
N GLU A 53 -0.29 7.98 2.64
CA GLU A 53 0.44 9.13 3.20
C GLU A 53 -0.31 10.45 3.01
N ARG A 54 -0.92 10.64 1.84
CA ARG A 54 -1.80 11.79 1.62
C ARG A 54 -2.98 11.73 2.57
N ARG A 55 -3.51 10.52 2.81
CA ARG A 55 -4.62 10.27 3.73
C ARG A 55 -4.32 10.69 5.15
N HIS A 56 -3.25 10.15 5.72
CA HIS A 56 -2.82 10.48 7.07
C HIS A 56 -2.54 11.97 7.23
N ARG A 57 -1.89 12.62 6.26
CA ARG A 57 -1.62 14.06 6.32
C ARG A 57 -2.89 14.91 6.31
N TRP A 58 -3.90 14.56 5.51
CA TRP A 58 -5.13 15.35 5.48
C TRP A 58 -6.00 15.11 6.71
N ILE A 59 -6.11 13.86 7.18
CA ILE A 59 -6.81 13.54 8.43
C ILE A 59 -6.15 14.30 9.57
N GLY A 60 -4.82 14.27 9.64
CA GLY A 60 -4.09 14.91 10.72
C GLY A 60 -4.35 16.40 10.81
N LYS A 61 -4.33 17.12 9.68
CA LYS A 61 -4.66 18.56 9.66
C LYS A 61 -6.08 18.85 10.16
N ILE A 62 -7.05 18.01 9.82
CA ILE A 62 -8.43 18.20 10.25
C ILE A 62 -8.54 17.93 11.76
N VAL A 63 -7.90 16.87 12.25
CA VAL A 63 -7.88 16.53 13.68
C VAL A 63 -7.21 17.63 14.49
N GLU A 64 -6.07 18.15 14.04
CA GLU A 64 -5.38 19.29 14.67
C GLU A 64 -6.28 20.53 14.74
N GLN A 65 -7.02 20.85 13.65
CA GLN A 65 -7.93 21.99 13.62
C GLN A 65 -9.18 21.79 14.50
N GLU A 66 -9.74 20.59 14.50
CA GLU A 66 -10.99 20.28 15.21
C GLU A 66 -10.79 20.10 16.72
N PHE A 67 -9.67 19.48 17.12
CA PHE A 67 -9.37 19.16 18.52
C PHE A 67 -8.31 20.06 19.14
N ASN A 68 -7.71 20.97 18.36
CA ASN A 68 -6.64 21.87 18.81
C ASN A 68 -5.49 21.12 19.52
N CYS A 69 -5.09 20.00 18.93
CA CYS A 69 -4.07 19.08 19.45
C CYS A 69 -2.85 19.05 18.53
N ARG A 70 -1.73 18.50 19.02
CA ARG A 70 -0.52 18.25 18.22
C ARG A 70 -0.55 16.86 17.56
N PRO A 71 0.17 16.65 16.44
CA PRO A 71 0.26 15.33 15.79
C PRO A 71 0.85 14.24 16.68
N GLU A 72 1.64 14.62 17.70
CA GLU A 72 2.24 13.71 18.67
C GLU A 72 1.25 13.25 19.75
N GLU A 73 0.12 13.94 19.90
CA GLU A 73 -0.87 13.71 20.95
C GLU A 73 -1.96 12.73 20.55
N TYR A 74 -1.96 12.26 19.30
CA TYR A 74 -2.91 11.26 18.82
C TYR A 74 -2.28 10.25 17.86
N THR A 75 -2.97 9.14 17.69
CA THR A 75 -2.65 8.10 16.71
C THR A 75 -3.92 7.72 15.98
N ILE A 76 -3.81 7.54 14.66
CA ILE A 76 -4.90 7.05 13.83
C ILE A 76 -4.83 5.53 13.85
N LEU A 77 -5.87 4.87 14.34
CA LEU A 77 -6.01 3.43 14.39
C LEU A 77 -7.02 2.98 13.34
N GLU A 78 -6.74 1.82 12.73
CA GLU A 78 -7.75 1.14 11.92
C GLU A 78 -8.81 0.49 12.82
N PRO A 79 -10.11 0.58 12.47
CA PRO A 79 -11.17 -0.15 13.16
C PRO A 79 -10.93 -1.65 13.09
N THR A 80 -11.25 -2.36 14.19
CA THR A 80 -11.21 -3.83 14.23
C THR A 80 -12.48 -4.45 13.68
N ASN A 81 -13.61 -3.73 13.74
CA ASN A 81 -14.87 -4.21 13.20
C ASN A 81 -14.88 -4.05 11.66
N PRO A 82 -15.15 -5.12 10.89
CA PRO A 82 -15.24 -5.05 9.43
C PRO A 82 -16.34 -4.09 8.94
N ASP A 83 -17.42 -3.88 9.70
CA ASP A 83 -18.49 -2.94 9.35
C ASP A 83 -18.04 -1.47 9.43
N TRP A 84 -16.96 -1.21 10.18
CA TRP A 84 -16.41 0.13 10.39
C TRP A 84 -15.21 0.41 9.49
N LYS A 85 -14.53 -0.65 9.04
CA LYS A 85 -13.36 -0.56 8.18
C LYS A 85 -13.70 0.16 6.87
N GLY A 86 -12.94 1.20 6.55
CA GLY A 86 -13.16 2.04 5.36
C GLY A 86 -14.31 3.05 5.47
N VAL A 87 -15.07 3.03 6.58
CA VAL A 87 -16.14 4.01 6.86
C VAL A 87 -15.72 5.00 7.95
N TYR A 88 -15.06 4.51 8.98
CA TYR A 88 -14.60 5.29 10.13
C TYR A 88 -13.09 5.22 10.28
N ASP A 89 -12.53 6.32 10.76
CA ASP A 89 -11.17 6.40 11.29
C ASP A 89 -11.23 6.57 12.80
N ILE A 90 -10.43 5.81 13.54
CA ILE A 90 -10.37 5.91 15.00
C ILE A 90 -9.19 6.79 15.38
N ILE A 91 -9.45 7.87 16.09
CA ILE A 91 -8.42 8.75 16.66
C ILE A 91 -8.26 8.39 18.13
N ALA A 92 -7.11 7.85 18.49
CA ALA A 92 -6.72 7.57 19.86
C ALA A 92 -5.82 8.68 20.37
N PHE A 93 -6.26 9.42 21.38
CA PHE A 93 -5.45 10.46 22.02
C PHE A 93 -4.58 9.88 23.13
N ALA A 94 -3.41 10.47 23.34
CA ALA A 94 -2.50 10.13 24.45
C ALA A 94 -3.15 10.34 25.83
N SER A 95 -4.19 11.19 25.91
CA SER A 95 -5.03 11.37 27.10
C SER A 95 -5.90 10.15 27.45
N GLY A 96 -5.98 9.15 26.56
CA GLY A 96 -6.84 7.98 26.70
C GLY A 96 -8.24 8.15 26.11
N ALA A 97 -8.53 9.28 25.47
CA ALA A 97 -9.80 9.49 24.77
C ALA A 97 -9.77 8.88 23.36
N TYR A 98 -10.88 8.27 22.94
CA TYR A 98 -11.04 7.69 21.61
C TYR A 98 -12.19 8.36 20.87
N TYR A 99 -12.00 8.64 19.59
CA TYR A 99 -13.03 9.21 18.73
C TYR A 99 -13.13 8.43 17.43
N ALA A 100 -14.34 8.02 17.06
CA ALA A 100 -14.64 7.59 15.71
C ALA A 100 -15.02 8.79 14.86
N ILE A 101 -14.31 8.98 13.77
CA ILE A 101 -14.53 10.07 12.82
C ILE A 101 -14.89 9.50 11.47
N ARG A 102 -16.01 9.97 10.91
CA ARG A 102 -16.38 9.70 9.52
C ARG A 102 -16.13 10.95 8.70
N PHE A 103 -15.39 10.80 7.62
CA PHE A 103 -15.13 11.88 6.66
C PHE A 103 -16.05 11.76 5.44
N SER A 104 -16.44 12.90 4.88
CA SER A 104 -17.06 12.96 3.55
C SER A 104 -16.00 12.83 2.46
N GLU A 105 -16.45 12.56 1.23
CA GLU A 105 -15.60 12.63 0.03
C GLU A 105 -14.94 14.02 -0.14
N SER A 106 -15.60 15.07 0.36
CA SER A 106 -15.06 16.44 0.39
C SER A 106 -14.11 16.71 1.57
N ARG A 107 -13.65 15.68 2.29
CA ARG A 107 -12.72 15.77 3.43
C ARG A 107 -13.24 16.67 4.55
N LYS A 108 -14.54 16.60 4.83
CA LYS A 108 -15.15 17.24 6.00
C LYS A 108 -15.57 16.18 7.00
N ILE A 109 -15.50 16.48 8.29
CA ILE A 109 -16.05 15.60 9.32
C ILE A 109 -17.58 15.57 9.14
N LEU A 110 -18.12 14.39 8.84
CA LEU A 110 -19.57 14.15 8.81
C LEU A 110 -20.08 13.74 10.18
N MET A 111 -19.28 12.95 10.90
CA MET A 111 -19.64 12.49 12.23
C MET A 111 -18.40 12.37 13.10
N LYS A 112 -18.55 12.77 14.35
CA LYS A 112 -17.59 12.58 15.44
C LYS A 112 -18.34 11.93 16.59
N LYS A 113 -17.94 10.72 16.98
CA LYS A 113 -18.49 10.00 18.13
C LYS A 113 -17.37 9.68 19.09
N GLN A 114 -17.50 10.11 20.34
CA GLN A 114 -16.60 9.70 21.40
C GLN A 114 -16.86 8.24 21.76
N LEU A 115 -15.81 7.49 21.99
CA LEU A 115 -15.83 6.08 22.32
C LEU A 115 -15.20 5.86 23.70
N ASP A 116 -15.75 4.92 24.45
CA ASP A 116 -15.19 4.50 25.73
C ASP A 116 -13.96 3.58 25.55
N SER A 117 -13.92 2.87 24.42
CA SER A 117 -12.87 1.90 24.06
C SER A 117 -12.78 1.78 22.54
N TRP A 118 -11.57 1.55 22.03
CA TRP A 118 -11.34 1.22 20.61
C TRP A 118 -11.49 -0.27 20.30
N LYS A 119 -11.47 -1.14 21.30
CA LYS A 119 -11.39 -2.60 21.10
C LYS A 119 -12.69 -3.23 20.58
N ASP A 120 -13.78 -2.49 20.70
CA ASP A 120 -15.13 -2.97 20.38
C ASP A 120 -15.65 -2.39 19.04
N VAL A 121 -14.77 -1.72 18.29
CA VAL A 121 -15.08 -0.96 17.06
C VAL A 121 -14.04 -1.16 15.98
#